data_AF-A0A7Y2EMJ0-F1
#
_entry.id   AF-A0A7Y2EMJ0-F1
#
_cell.length_a   1.000
_cell.length_b   1.000
_cell.length_c   1.000
_cell.angle_alpha   90.00
_cell.angle_beta   90.00
_cell.angle_gamma   90.00
#
_symmetry.space_group_name_H-M   'P 1'
#
loop_
_entity.id
_entity.type
_entity.pdbx_description
1 polymer ?
#
loop_
_entity_poly.entity_id
_entity_poly.type
_entity_poly.pdbx_seq_one_letter_code
_entity_poly.pdbx_strand_id
1 'polypeptide(L)'
;MYSQLTLRDAVLMLFGKAEPRLPFTVKAEPSSVYYNFAVKPEQAEAFERYITLPAGFRLAPMRCVVGEEPQLLLTLNVYEVTGLAVGIRAEWSTYIYDERGIGRYMVLEARSSEYSMDPVDIITKKGRVEHTMSDSDIRTVVASNDEQLFTCTLRMHDEQPLAAIAPEWMAANDFIYWRNGFCDRTYYGETMVNARVRQAAASDYEIDDATHWAPFIEAEPVHVLRYENALDLMITPWWGI
;
A
#
# COMPACT_ATOMS: atom_id res chain seq x y z
N MET A 1 -5.64 -10.67 0.97
CA MET A 1 -6.53 -9.54 0.75
C MET A 1 -7.98 -9.87 0.34
N TYR A 2 -8.51 -11.10 0.46
CA TYR A 2 -9.92 -11.40 0.14
C TYR A 2 -10.59 -12.19 1.27
N SER A 3 -11.40 -11.55 2.11
CA SER A 3 -12.17 -12.18 3.18
C SER A 3 -13.56 -12.68 2.73
N GLN A 4 -14.07 -12.18 1.59
CA GLN A 4 -15.38 -12.60 1.05
C GLN A 4 -15.30 -13.58 -0.12
N LEU A 5 -14.11 -13.89 -0.63
CA LEU A 5 -13.96 -14.96 -1.61
C LEU A 5 -14.13 -16.29 -0.88
N THR A 6 -15.09 -17.10 -1.30
CA THR A 6 -15.15 -18.48 -0.80
C THR A 6 -13.96 -19.26 -1.38
N LEU A 7 -13.51 -20.31 -0.69
CA LEU A 7 -12.46 -21.20 -1.22
C LEU A 7 -12.81 -21.74 -2.61
N ARG A 8 -14.11 -21.92 -2.88
CA ARG A 8 -14.61 -22.32 -4.20
C ARG A 8 -14.39 -21.22 -5.24
N ASP A 9 -14.68 -19.96 -4.92
CA ASP A 9 -14.48 -18.84 -5.84
C ASP A 9 -12.98 -18.63 -6.12
N ALA A 10 -12.13 -18.77 -5.09
CA ALA A 10 -10.67 -18.81 -5.22
C ALA A 10 -10.22 -19.89 -6.24
N VAL A 11 -10.72 -21.11 -6.08
CA VAL A 11 -10.41 -22.21 -7.02
C VAL A 11 -10.94 -21.91 -8.43
N LEU A 12 -12.14 -21.36 -8.58
CA LEU A 12 -12.72 -21.05 -9.88
C LEU A 12 -11.97 -19.95 -10.62
N MET A 13 -11.50 -18.90 -9.93
CA MET A 13 -10.65 -17.87 -10.53
C MET A 13 -9.28 -18.41 -10.93
N LEU A 14 -8.64 -19.21 -10.06
CA LEU A 14 -7.35 -19.86 -10.39
C LEU A 14 -7.41 -20.73 -11.65
N PHE A 15 -8.59 -21.25 -11.99
CA PHE A 15 -8.84 -22.04 -13.20
C PHE A 15 -9.48 -21.23 -14.35
N GLY A 16 -9.52 -19.89 -14.27
CA GLY A 16 -10.05 -19.01 -15.32
C GLY A 16 -11.56 -19.15 -15.55
N LYS A 17 -12.32 -19.66 -14.57
CA LYS A 17 -13.76 -19.93 -14.68
C LYS A 17 -14.64 -18.83 -14.09
N ALA A 18 -14.04 -17.79 -13.51
CA ALA A 18 -14.73 -16.61 -12.98
C ALA A 18 -13.82 -15.38 -13.02
N GLU A 19 -14.37 -14.23 -13.45
CA GLU A 19 -13.75 -12.90 -13.31
C GLU A 19 -14.60 -12.05 -12.34
N PRO A 20 -14.48 -12.27 -11.02
CA PRO A 20 -15.30 -11.52 -10.09
C PRO A 20 -14.82 -10.07 -10.04
N ARG A 21 -15.76 -9.15 -10.22
CA ARG A 21 -15.57 -7.73 -9.92
C ARG A 21 -16.09 -7.49 -8.53
N LEU A 22 -15.18 -7.23 -7.60
CA LEU A 22 -15.51 -7.17 -6.19
C LEU A 22 -15.37 -5.73 -5.69
N PRO A 23 -16.41 -5.16 -5.06
CA PRO A 23 -16.30 -3.86 -4.44
C PRO A 23 -15.40 -3.92 -3.21
N PHE A 24 -14.60 -2.88 -3.04
CA PHE A 24 -13.65 -2.71 -1.96
C PHE A 24 -13.65 -1.22 -1.60
N THR A 25 -13.86 -0.90 -0.33
CA THR A 25 -13.85 0.49 0.14
C THR A 25 -12.78 0.66 1.19
N VAL A 26 -11.87 1.60 0.95
CA VAL A 26 -11.01 2.16 1.98
C VAL A 26 -11.83 3.20 2.75
N LYS A 27 -11.97 3.04 4.06
CA LYS A 27 -12.77 3.96 4.87
C LYS A 27 -12.09 5.32 5.00
N ALA A 28 -12.90 6.36 5.19
CA ALA A 28 -12.42 7.70 5.54
C ALA A 28 -11.87 7.76 6.98
N GLU A 29 -12.41 6.91 7.86
CA GLU A 29 -12.05 6.87 9.28
C GLU A 29 -11.78 5.44 9.75
N PRO A 30 -10.59 5.16 10.33
CA PRO A 30 -9.42 6.05 10.39
C PRO A 30 -8.90 6.36 8.98
N SER A 31 -8.41 7.58 8.76
CA SER A 31 -7.91 8.00 7.45
C SER A 31 -6.76 7.15 6.97
N SER A 32 -6.75 6.78 5.69
CA SER A 32 -5.61 6.06 5.09
C SER A 32 -4.35 6.94 5.08
N VAL A 33 -3.22 6.35 5.47
CA VAL A 33 -1.91 7.03 5.53
C VAL A 33 -0.87 6.26 4.74
N TYR A 34 -0.16 6.98 3.87
CA TYR A 34 0.97 6.48 3.10
C TYR A 34 2.26 7.10 3.64
N TYR A 35 3.16 6.27 4.15
CA TYR A 35 4.50 6.64 4.56
C TYR A 35 5.45 6.23 3.42
N ASN A 36 5.95 7.21 2.66
CA ASN A 36 6.76 7.00 1.47
C ASN A 36 8.23 7.26 1.81
N PHE A 37 9.02 6.19 1.91
CA PHE A 37 10.44 6.27 2.23
C PHE A 37 11.27 6.14 0.96
N ALA A 38 12.30 6.98 0.84
CA ALA A 38 13.29 6.81 -0.21
C ALA A 38 14.13 5.56 0.07
N VAL A 39 14.35 4.74 -0.94
CA VAL A 39 15.38 3.70 -0.88
C VAL A 39 16.73 4.39 -0.97
N LYS A 40 17.63 4.10 -0.02
CA LYS A 40 18.98 4.68 0.01
C LYS A 40 19.71 4.36 -1.29
N PRO A 41 20.33 5.33 -1.98
CA PRO A 41 21.00 5.10 -3.26
C PRO A 41 22.04 3.97 -3.19
N GLU A 42 22.81 3.88 -2.10
CA GLU A 42 23.82 2.85 -1.88
C GLU A 42 23.23 1.45 -1.56
N GLN A 43 21.96 1.37 -1.19
CA GLN A 43 21.25 0.12 -0.93
C GLN A 43 20.36 -0.32 -2.10
N ALA A 44 20.23 0.48 -3.16
CA ALA A 44 19.30 0.21 -4.27
C ALA A 44 19.48 -1.18 -4.89
N GLU A 45 20.71 -1.60 -5.19
CA GLU A 45 20.97 -2.95 -5.71
C GLU A 45 20.68 -4.06 -4.70
N ALA A 46 20.98 -3.82 -3.42
CA ALA A 46 20.74 -4.79 -2.36
C ALA A 46 19.23 -4.97 -2.14
N PHE A 47 18.47 -3.88 -2.19
CA PHE A 47 17.03 -3.86 -2.13
C PHE A 47 16.39 -4.62 -3.29
N GLU A 48 16.81 -4.35 -4.54
CA GLU A 48 16.30 -5.06 -5.72
C GLU A 48 16.56 -6.57 -5.66
N ARG A 49 17.76 -6.98 -5.21
CA ARG A 49 18.08 -8.40 -4.99
C ARG A 49 17.24 -9.01 -3.88
N TYR A 50 16.98 -8.28 -2.80
CA TYR A 50 16.22 -8.76 -1.65
C TYR A 50 14.76 -9.03 -2.00
N ILE A 51 14.11 -8.13 -2.75
CA ILE A 51 12.69 -8.26 -3.10
C ILE A 51 12.41 -9.33 -4.16
N THR A 52 13.43 -9.78 -4.90
CA THR A 52 13.35 -10.84 -5.92
C THR A 52 12.24 -10.59 -6.94
N LEU A 53 12.41 -9.54 -7.76
CA LEU A 53 11.43 -9.19 -8.79
C LEU A 53 11.21 -10.34 -9.81
N PRO A 54 9.98 -10.53 -10.31
CA PRO A 54 9.72 -11.40 -11.45
C PRO A 54 10.58 -11.04 -12.67
N ALA A 55 10.86 -12.03 -13.52
CA ALA A 55 11.62 -11.79 -14.74
C ALA A 55 10.94 -10.75 -15.63
N GLY A 56 11.74 -9.86 -16.23
CA GLY A 56 11.25 -8.77 -17.07
C GLY A 56 10.79 -7.52 -16.31
N PHE A 57 10.66 -7.60 -14.98
CA PHE A 57 10.32 -6.45 -14.14
C PHE A 57 11.60 -5.80 -13.63
N ARG A 58 11.53 -4.49 -13.39
CA ARG A 58 12.64 -3.69 -12.84
C ARG A 58 12.08 -2.62 -11.93
N LEU A 59 12.86 -2.15 -10.95
CA LEU A 59 12.43 -1.04 -10.11
C LEU A 59 12.15 0.23 -10.95
N ALA A 60 11.08 0.95 -10.59
CA ALA A 60 10.68 2.20 -11.21
C ALA A 60 10.77 3.35 -10.19
N PRO A 61 11.58 4.38 -10.47
CA PRO A 61 11.51 5.63 -9.74
C PRO A 61 10.13 6.27 -9.92
N MET A 62 9.61 6.89 -8.86
CA MET A 62 8.26 7.43 -8.82
C MET A 62 8.20 8.77 -8.09
N ARG A 63 7.29 9.65 -8.51
CA ARG A 63 6.98 10.92 -7.84
C ARG A 63 5.63 10.79 -7.16
N CYS A 64 5.54 11.03 -5.86
CA CYS A 64 4.24 11.05 -5.18
C CYS A 64 3.52 12.40 -5.40
N VAL A 65 4.27 13.50 -5.39
CA VAL A 65 3.78 14.87 -5.54
C VAL A 65 4.29 15.49 -6.85
N VAL A 66 3.47 16.31 -7.48
CA VAL A 66 3.79 17.01 -8.73
C VAL A 66 4.96 17.97 -8.54
N GLY A 67 5.91 17.95 -9.48
CA GLY A 67 7.02 18.91 -9.53
C GLY A 67 8.31 18.45 -8.84
N GLU A 68 8.30 17.27 -8.24
CA GLU A 68 9.47 16.69 -7.60
C GLU A 68 10.24 15.76 -8.56
N GLU A 69 11.43 15.33 -8.13
CA GLU A 69 12.22 14.34 -8.86
C GLU A 69 11.78 12.92 -8.48
N PRO A 70 11.69 11.99 -9.45
CA PRO A 70 11.32 10.61 -9.18
C PRO A 70 12.41 9.89 -8.40
N GLN A 71 12.03 9.12 -7.39
CA GLN A 71 12.96 8.37 -6.54
C GLN A 71 12.51 6.91 -6.40
N LEU A 72 13.43 6.02 -6.06
CA LEU A 72 13.05 4.66 -5.66
C LEU A 72 12.38 4.74 -4.29
N LEU A 73 11.17 4.21 -4.20
CA LEU A 73 10.36 4.30 -2.99
C LEU A 73 10.02 2.92 -2.45
N LEU A 74 10.04 2.82 -1.12
CA LEU A 74 9.29 1.83 -0.38
C LEU A 74 8.19 2.55 0.37
N THR A 75 6.95 2.18 0.09
CA THR A 75 5.77 2.82 0.68
C THR A 75 5.07 1.85 1.61
N LEU A 76 4.92 2.26 2.87
CA LEU A 76 4.00 1.64 3.81
C LEU A 76 2.65 2.35 3.71
N ASN A 77 1.63 1.65 3.23
CA ASN A 77 0.25 2.10 3.23
C ASN A 77 -0.52 1.43 4.38
N VAL A 78 -1.17 2.23 5.24
CA VAL A 78 -2.01 1.73 6.33
C VAL A 78 -3.42 2.30 6.22
N TYR A 79 -4.42 1.42 6.29
CA TYR A 79 -5.81 1.81 6.08
C TYR A 79 -6.80 0.77 6.63
N GLU A 80 -8.03 1.20 6.89
CA GLU A 80 -9.14 0.29 7.15
C GLU A 80 -9.93 0.01 5.87
N VAL A 81 -10.25 -1.25 5.64
CA VAL A 81 -11.05 -1.70 4.50
C VAL A 81 -12.34 -2.36 4.95
N THR A 82 -13.40 -2.18 4.15
CA THR A 82 -14.59 -3.04 4.16
C THR A 82 -14.93 -3.55 2.74
N GLY A 83 -15.81 -4.56 2.69
CA GLY A 83 -16.19 -5.23 1.44
C GLY A 83 -15.41 -6.51 1.24
N LEU A 84 -14.59 -6.56 0.20
CA LEU A 84 -13.81 -7.73 -0.19
C LEU A 84 -12.81 -8.19 0.89
N ALA A 85 -12.22 -7.25 1.62
CA ALA A 85 -11.45 -7.49 2.84
C ALA A 85 -12.11 -6.73 3.99
N VAL A 86 -11.83 -7.14 5.22
CA VAL A 86 -12.32 -6.45 6.43
C VAL A 86 -11.17 -6.26 7.40
N GLY A 87 -11.09 -5.08 8.02
CA GLY A 87 -10.14 -4.75 9.07
C GLY A 87 -9.04 -3.78 8.64
N ILE A 88 -8.04 -3.62 9.49
CA ILE A 88 -6.88 -2.74 9.25
C ILE A 88 -5.82 -3.51 8.47
N ARG A 89 -5.28 -2.88 7.44
CA ARG A 89 -4.21 -3.42 6.61
C ARG A 89 -2.98 -2.52 6.67
N ALA A 90 -1.82 -3.15 6.61
CA ALA A 90 -0.52 -2.51 6.45
C ALA A 90 0.20 -3.20 5.29
N GLU A 91 0.54 -2.44 4.25
CA GLU A 91 1.11 -2.97 3.01
C GLU A 91 2.39 -2.24 2.67
N TRP A 92 3.50 -2.98 2.62
CA TRP A 92 4.77 -2.50 2.09
C TRP A 92 4.82 -2.78 0.61
N SER A 93 5.15 -1.75 -0.14
CA SER A 93 5.06 -1.76 -1.59
C SER A 93 6.19 -0.97 -2.22
N THR A 94 6.48 -1.27 -3.47
CA THR A 94 7.38 -0.49 -4.30
C THR A 94 6.80 -0.31 -5.70
N TYR A 95 7.48 0.44 -6.55
CA TYR A 95 7.07 0.71 -7.92
C TYR A 95 8.00 -0.01 -8.88
N ILE A 96 7.41 -0.61 -9.91
CA ILE A 96 8.13 -1.41 -10.91
C ILE A 96 7.72 -0.99 -12.32
N TYR A 97 8.62 -1.13 -13.28
CA TYR A 97 8.24 -1.19 -14.68
C TYR A 97 7.91 -2.64 -15.02
N ASP A 98 6.72 -2.86 -15.59
CA ASP A 98 6.33 -4.16 -16.13
C ASP A 98 7.09 -4.47 -17.44
N GLU A 99 6.83 -5.64 -18.05
CA GLU A 99 7.47 -6.05 -19.31
C GLU A 99 7.25 -5.07 -20.47
N ARG A 100 6.23 -4.21 -20.38
CA ARG A 100 5.91 -3.19 -21.38
C ARG A 100 6.55 -1.84 -21.05
N GLY A 101 7.32 -1.76 -19.97
CA GLY A 101 7.95 -0.53 -19.49
C GLY A 101 6.99 0.44 -18.82
N ILE A 102 5.79 -0.01 -18.42
CA ILE A 102 4.78 0.85 -17.77
C ILE A 102 4.98 0.78 -16.25
N GLY A 103 4.95 1.92 -15.57
CA GLY A 103 5.09 2.00 -14.12
C GLY A 103 3.86 1.45 -13.40
N ARG A 104 4.06 0.48 -12.51
CA ARG A 104 3.04 -0.28 -11.76
C ARG A 104 3.38 -0.34 -10.28
N TYR A 105 2.38 -0.62 -9.47
CA TYR A 105 2.50 -0.84 -8.04
C TYR A 105 2.76 -2.32 -7.76
N MET A 106 3.67 -2.63 -6.83
CA MET A 106 3.94 -3.99 -6.38
C MET A 106 3.89 -4.09 -4.86
N VAL A 107 3.02 -4.97 -4.35
CA VAL A 107 2.97 -5.32 -2.93
C VAL A 107 4.06 -6.35 -2.63
N LEU A 108 4.94 -6.01 -1.69
CA LEU A 108 6.06 -6.83 -1.24
C LEU A 108 5.67 -7.64 0.00
N GLU A 109 5.02 -7.00 0.96
CA GLU A 109 4.54 -7.62 2.19
C GLU A 109 3.21 -6.98 2.59
N ALA A 110 2.27 -7.79 3.07
CA ALA A 110 1.01 -7.31 3.59
C ALA A 110 0.71 -7.94 4.96
N ARG A 111 0.21 -7.14 5.89
CA ARG A 111 -0.30 -7.57 7.19
C ARG A 111 -1.73 -7.08 7.37
N SER A 112 -2.50 -7.83 8.15
CA SER A 112 -3.93 -7.58 8.36
C SER A 112 -4.32 -7.86 9.80
N SER A 113 -5.19 -7.02 10.36
CA SER A 113 -5.77 -7.22 11.70
C SER A 113 -6.78 -8.37 11.73
N GLU A 114 -7.20 -8.88 10.57
CA GLU A 114 -8.10 -10.01 10.41
C GLU A 114 -7.52 -11.07 9.48
N TYR A 115 -8.06 -12.29 9.56
CA TYR A 115 -7.74 -13.35 8.59
C TYR A 115 -8.10 -12.88 7.17
N SER A 116 -7.21 -13.16 6.23
CA SER A 116 -7.37 -12.73 4.84
C SER A 116 -6.81 -13.78 3.88
N MET A 117 -7.13 -13.69 2.60
CA MET A 117 -6.48 -14.52 1.56
C MET A 117 -5.78 -13.63 0.54
N ASP A 118 -4.46 -13.64 0.47
CA ASP A 118 -3.70 -12.96 -0.60
C ASP A 118 -3.12 -13.98 -1.60
N PRO A 119 -2.79 -13.55 -2.83
CA PRO A 119 -2.24 -14.42 -3.86
C PRO A 119 -0.93 -15.15 -3.50
N VAL A 120 -0.19 -14.67 -2.50
CA VAL A 120 1.13 -15.23 -2.14
C VAL A 120 0.95 -16.33 -1.10
N ASP A 121 0.27 -16.01 0.01
CA ASP A 121 0.15 -16.90 1.16
C ASP A 121 -1.10 -17.78 1.15
N ILE A 122 -2.06 -17.51 0.24
CA ILE A 122 -3.39 -18.16 0.10
C ILE A 122 -4.28 -17.96 1.34
N ILE A 123 -3.75 -18.09 2.55
CA ILE A 123 -4.36 -17.73 3.84
C ILE A 123 -3.35 -16.92 4.65
N THR A 124 -3.54 -15.60 4.71
CA THR A 124 -2.82 -14.71 5.61
C THR A 124 -3.34 -14.89 7.03
N LYS A 125 -2.46 -15.24 7.97
CA LYS A 125 -2.81 -15.27 9.40
C LYS A 125 -3.07 -13.85 9.90
N LYS A 126 -3.97 -13.75 10.88
CA LYS A 126 -4.21 -12.50 11.63
C LYS A 126 -2.90 -12.02 12.27
N GLY A 127 -2.48 -10.82 11.92
CA GLY A 127 -1.40 -10.09 12.55
C GLY A 127 -1.93 -9.03 13.52
N ARG A 128 -1.01 -8.31 14.18
CA ARG A 128 -1.35 -7.14 14.98
C ARG A 128 -1.09 -5.88 14.14
N VAL A 129 -2.16 -5.36 13.56
CA VAL A 129 -2.17 -4.07 12.87
C VAL A 129 -3.22 -3.21 13.56
N GLU A 130 -2.78 -2.12 14.17
CA GLU A 130 -3.63 -1.14 14.84
C GLU A 130 -3.47 0.19 14.12
N HIS A 131 -4.59 0.81 13.78
CA HIS A 131 -4.63 2.12 13.18
C HIS A 131 -5.85 2.83 13.73
N THR A 132 -5.64 3.80 14.59
CA THR A 132 -6.71 4.46 15.34
C THR A 132 -6.58 5.96 15.19
N MET A 133 -7.71 6.63 15.05
CA MET A 133 -7.79 8.08 14.90
C MET A 133 -8.51 8.68 16.12
N SER A 134 -7.92 9.71 16.70
CA SER A 134 -8.57 10.65 17.63
C SER A 134 -8.85 11.97 16.90
N ASP A 135 -9.36 12.98 17.61
CA ASP A 135 -9.60 14.31 17.03
C ASP A 135 -8.32 14.98 16.51
N SER A 136 -7.16 14.68 17.12
CA SER A 136 -5.89 15.34 16.83
C SER A 136 -4.81 14.42 16.28
N ASP A 137 -4.95 13.10 16.40
CA ASP A 137 -3.85 12.18 16.12
C ASP A 137 -4.31 10.90 15.44
N ILE A 138 -3.45 10.37 14.58
CA ILE A 138 -3.52 8.99 14.09
C ILE A 138 -2.37 8.22 14.74
N ARG A 139 -2.70 7.12 15.40
CA ARG A 139 -1.72 6.16 15.92
C ARG A 139 -1.73 4.91 15.06
N THR A 140 -0.54 4.56 14.56
CA THR A 140 -0.29 3.36 13.77
C THR A 140 0.66 2.44 14.52
N VAL A 141 0.31 1.16 14.63
CA VAL A 141 1.20 0.11 15.15
C VAL A 141 1.10 -1.10 14.23
N VAL A 142 2.25 -1.57 13.74
CA VAL A 142 2.37 -2.85 13.06
C VAL A 142 3.33 -3.73 13.86
N ALA A 143 2.87 -4.90 14.27
CA ALA A 143 3.60 -5.80 15.14
C ALA A 143 3.72 -7.22 14.56
N SER A 144 4.72 -7.94 15.06
CA SER A 144 4.92 -9.37 14.84
C SER A 144 5.01 -10.03 16.21
N ASN A 145 3.99 -10.81 16.58
CA ASN A 145 3.82 -11.25 17.97
C ASN A 145 3.79 -10.03 18.92
N ASP A 146 4.61 -10.04 19.98
CA ASP A 146 4.72 -8.95 20.96
C ASP A 146 5.73 -7.85 20.56
N GLU A 147 6.45 -8.03 19.45
CA GLU A 147 7.44 -7.07 18.97
C GLU A 147 6.80 -6.04 18.02
N GLN A 148 6.95 -4.76 18.35
CA GLN A 148 6.50 -3.65 17.50
C GLN A 148 7.53 -3.45 16.40
N LEU A 149 7.12 -3.65 15.15
CA LEU A 149 7.99 -3.49 13.99
C LEU A 149 7.94 -2.06 13.45
N PHE A 150 6.76 -1.46 13.44
CA PHE A 150 6.57 -0.09 12.99
C PHE A 150 5.59 0.60 13.91
N THR A 151 5.94 1.79 14.38
CA THR A 151 5.02 2.66 15.10
C THR A 151 5.07 4.06 14.54
N CYS A 152 3.91 4.72 14.49
CA CYS A 152 3.83 6.13 14.17
C CYS A 152 2.74 6.80 15.00
N THR A 153 3.05 7.98 15.54
CA THR A 153 2.04 8.95 15.97
C THR A 153 2.08 10.12 15.01
N LEU A 154 0.98 10.35 14.29
CA LEU A 154 0.83 11.44 13.33
C LEU A 154 -0.19 12.45 13.88
N ARG A 155 0.27 13.67 14.13
CA ARG A 155 -0.57 14.81 14.47
C ARG A 155 -1.32 15.29 13.24
N MET A 156 -2.59 15.55 13.43
CA MET A 156 -3.52 16.04 12.44
C MET A 156 -3.90 17.48 12.77
N HIS A 157 -3.85 18.35 11.77
CA HIS A 157 -4.39 19.70 11.88
C HIS A 157 -4.77 20.24 10.51
N ASP A 158 -5.76 21.14 10.48
CA ASP A 158 -6.36 21.65 9.24
C ASP A 158 -5.40 22.51 8.40
N GLU A 159 -4.29 22.96 9.00
CA GLU A 159 -3.26 23.80 8.39
C GLU A 159 -2.28 22.99 7.53
N GLN A 160 -2.25 21.65 7.65
CA GLN A 160 -1.43 20.78 6.80
C GLN A 160 -1.74 21.04 5.32
N PRO A 161 -0.74 21.24 4.44
CA PRO A 161 -1.01 21.58 3.05
C PRO A 161 -1.68 20.42 2.30
N LEU A 162 -2.52 20.76 1.32
CA LEU A 162 -3.00 19.78 0.35
C LEU A 162 -1.87 19.41 -0.61
N ALA A 163 -1.63 18.12 -0.77
CA ALA A 163 -0.65 17.59 -1.70
C ALA A 163 -1.22 17.55 -3.13
N ALA A 164 -0.46 18.07 -4.08
CA ALA A 164 -0.78 17.91 -5.50
C ALA A 164 -0.26 16.54 -5.98
N ILE A 165 -1.11 15.52 -5.93
CA ILE A 165 -0.72 14.13 -6.24
C ILE A 165 -0.32 13.97 -7.72
N ALA A 166 0.81 13.32 -7.96
CA ALA A 166 1.29 13.04 -9.31
C ALA A 166 0.38 12.00 -10.00
N PRO A 167 -0.10 12.25 -11.24
CA PRO A 167 -0.99 11.33 -11.94
C PRO A 167 -0.40 9.94 -12.17
N GLU A 168 0.92 9.85 -12.37
CA GLU A 168 1.64 8.58 -12.57
C GLU A 168 1.63 7.68 -11.32
N TRP A 169 1.70 8.27 -10.12
CA TRP A 169 1.63 7.53 -8.86
C TRP A 169 0.25 6.95 -8.62
N MET A 170 -0.78 7.72 -8.95
CA MET A 170 -2.17 7.24 -8.94
C MET A 170 -2.37 6.13 -9.98
N ALA A 171 -1.94 6.34 -11.22
CA ALA A 171 -2.08 5.36 -12.31
C ALA A 171 -1.26 4.06 -12.09
N ALA A 172 -0.19 4.11 -11.30
CA ALA A 172 0.56 2.91 -10.92
C ALA A 172 -0.32 1.90 -10.18
N ASN A 173 -1.35 2.34 -9.46
CA ASN A 173 -2.27 1.49 -8.72
C ASN A 173 -3.31 0.78 -9.60
N ASP A 174 -3.42 1.13 -10.89
CA ASP A 174 -4.34 0.46 -11.85
C ASP A 174 -4.10 -1.04 -11.93
N PHE A 175 -2.83 -1.45 -11.80
CA PHE A 175 -2.40 -2.84 -11.75
C PHE A 175 -1.48 -3.03 -10.56
N ILE A 176 -1.93 -3.85 -9.61
CA ILE A 176 -1.22 -4.18 -8.37
C ILE A 176 -0.61 -5.56 -8.55
N TYR A 177 0.71 -5.60 -8.71
CA TYR A 177 1.45 -6.86 -8.76
C TYR A 177 1.80 -7.35 -7.37
N TRP A 178 1.93 -8.66 -7.26
CA TRP A 178 2.47 -9.34 -6.09
C TRP A 178 3.81 -10.00 -6.45
N ARG A 179 4.64 -10.29 -5.45
CA ARG A 179 5.99 -10.85 -5.68
C ARG A 179 6.03 -12.15 -6.49
N ASN A 180 4.93 -12.91 -6.50
CA ASN A 180 4.80 -14.12 -7.31
C ASN A 180 4.31 -13.87 -8.75
N GLY A 181 4.19 -12.61 -9.16
CA GLY A 181 3.80 -12.21 -10.51
C GLY A 181 2.29 -12.13 -10.73
N PHE A 182 1.45 -12.51 -9.76
CA PHE A 182 0.01 -12.27 -9.87
C PHE A 182 -0.30 -10.79 -9.90
N CYS A 183 -1.30 -10.44 -10.70
CA CYS A 183 -1.71 -9.06 -10.90
C CYS A 183 -3.17 -8.92 -10.51
N ASP A 184 -3.47 -7.94 -9.68
CA ASP A 184 -4.83 -7.47 -9.49
C ASP A 184 -5.05 -6.24 -10.34
N ARG A 185 -6.24 -6.11 -10.92
CA ARG A 185 -6.61 -4.89 -11.66
C ARG A 185 -7.61 -4.10 -10.85
N THR A 186 -7.29 -2.83 -10.60
CA THR A 186 -8.17 -1.92 -9.88
C THR A 186 -8.86 -0.96 -10.86
N TYR A 187 -10.07 -0.57 -10.49
CA TYR A 187 -10.83 0.49 -11.14
C TYR A 187 -11.34 1.39 -10.03
N TYR A 188 -11.15 2.69 -10.17
CA TYR A 188 -11.60 3.67 -9.19
C TYR A 188 -12.55 4.68 -9.83
N GLY A 189 -13.48 5.17 -9.00
CA GLY A 189 -14.40 6.23 -9.37
C GLY A 189 -13.84 7.63 -9.08
N GLU A 190 -14.75 8.60 -9.01
CA GLU A 190 -14.42 10.01 -8.75
C GLU A 190 -13.76 10.27 -7.37
N THR A 191 -13.94 9.35 -6.42
CA THR A 191 -13.43 9.48 -5.04
C THR A 191 -11.91 9.43 -4.96
N MET A 192 -11.25 8.66 -5.84
CA MET A 192 -9.79 8.65 -5.96
C MET A 192 -9.27 9.88 -6.72
N VAL A 193 -9.93 10.25 -7.82
CA VAL A 193 -9.50 11.36 -8.69
C VAL A 193 -9.59 12.71 -7.97
N ASN A 194 -10.59 12.88 -7.12
CA ASN A 194 -10.83 14.10 -6.35
C ASN A 194 -10.45 13.93 -4.86
N ALA A 195 -9.63 12.94 -4.53
CA ALA A 195 -9.22 12.70 -3.15
C ALA A 195 -8.49 13.92 -2.58
N ARG A 196 -8.92 14.36 -1.39
CA ARG A 196 -8.20 15.37 -0.62
C ARG A 196 -7.09 14.67 0.14
N VAL A 197 -5.85 14.95 -0.23
CA VAL A 197 -4.67 14.37 0.40
C VAL A 197 -3.90 15.48 1.11
N ARG A 198 -3.68 15.32 2.42
CA ARG A 198 -2.86 16.22 3.23
C ARG A 198 -1.44 15.67 3.33
N GLN A 199 -0.46 16.54 3.26
CA GLN A 199 0.93 16.21 3.53
C GLN A 199 1.30 16.65 4.94
N ALA A 200 1.81 15.72 5.74
CA ALA A 200 2.33 16.04 7.06
C ALA A 200 3.79 16.49 6.96
N ALA A 201 4.16 17.49 7.76
CA ALA A 201 5.55 17.89 7.91
C ALA A 201 6.29 16.92 8.86
N ALA A 202 7.62 16.91 8.82
CA ALA A 202 8.44 16.08 9.72
C ALA A 202 8.16 16.33 11.21
N SER A 203 7.75 17.56 11.57
CA SER A 203 7.36 17.91 12.95
C SER A 203 6.01 17.35 13.40
N ASP A 204 5.21 16.85 12.46
CA ASP A 204 3.87 16.34 12.73
C ASP A 204 3.87 14.85 13.08
N TYR A 205 4.98 14.14 12.89
CA TYR A 205 5.02 12.71 13.17
C TYR A 205 6.26 12.28 13.98
N GLU A 206 6.10 11.16 14.67
CA GLU A 206 7.18 10.42 15.31
C GLU A 206 7.07 8.97 14.85
N ILE A 207 8.10 8.49 14.16
CA ILE A 207 8.18 7.15 13.59
C ILE A 207 9.30 6.37 14.27
N ASP A 208 8.99 5.14 14.67
CA ASP A 208 9.98 4.12 15.03
C ASP A 208 9.82 2.93 14.07
N ASP A 209 10.85 2.65 13.29
CA ASP A 209 10.86 1.59 12.28
C ASP A 209 11.97 0.58 12.58
N ALA A 210 11.54 -0.55 13.14
CA ALA A 210 12.34 -1.74 13.39
C ALA A 210 12.02 -2.87 12.38
N THR A 211 11.35 -2.55 11.27
CA THR A 211 11.08 -3.54 10.23
C THR A 211 12.37 -4.00 9.57
N HIS A 212 12.32 -5.18 8.94
CA HIS A 212 13.44 -5.68 8.11
C HIS A 212 13.70 -4.82 6.86
N TRP A 213 12.85 -3.83 6.58
CA TRP A 213 13.01 -2.86 5.52
C TRP A 213 13.94 -1.69 5.88
N ALA A 214 14.01 -1.33 7.17
CA ALA A 214 14.76 -0.17 7.68
C ALA A 214 16.21 -0.05 7.17
N PRO A 215 16.99 -1.15 6.98
CA PRO A 215 18.33 -1.05 6.40
C PRO A 215 18.35 -0.43 4.99
N PHE A 216 17.33 -0.67 4.17
CA PHE A 216 17.30 -0.27 2.75
C PHE A 216 16.81 1.16 2.52
N ILE A 217 16.12 1.76 3.48
CA ILE A 217 15.39 3.03 3.31
C ILE A 217 15.93 4.13 4.21
N GLU A 218 15.72 5.38 3.80
CA GLU A 218 15.94 6.54 4.66
C GLU A 218 15.04 6.47 5.89
N ALA A 219 15.55 6.93 7.04
CA ALA A 219 14.79 6.90 8.30
C ALA A 219 13.62 7.90 8.29
N GLU A 220 13.81 9.03 7.60
CA GLU A 220 12.77 10.04 7.42
C GLU A 220 12.05 9.79 6.08
N PRO A 221 10.71 9.66 6.07
CA PRO A 221 9.97 9.51 4.83
C PRO A 221 9.99 10.81 4.02
N VAL A 222 10.08 10.68 2.69
CA VAL A 222 9.97 11.80 1.76
C VAL A 222 8.58 12.44 1.88
N HIS A 223 7.54 11.60 2.02
CA HIS A 223 6.18 12.07 2.29
C HIS A 223 5.44 11.17 3.26
N VAL A 224 4.70 11.81 4.16
CA VAL A 224 3.58 11.21 4.87
C VAL A 224 2.29 11.83 4.34
N LEU A 225 1.52 11.04 3.59
CA LEU A 225 0.31 11.49 2.88
C LEU A 225 -0.93 10.87 3.51
N ARG A 226 -1.88 11.70 3.95
CA ARG A 226 -3.14 11.29 4.57
C ARG A 226 -4.32 11.58 3.65
N TYR A 227 -5.10 10.56 3.32
CA TYR A 227 -6.34 10.69 2.56
C TYR A 227 -7.51 11.01 3.49
N GLU A 228 -8.18 12.15 3.29
CA GLU A 228 -9.29 12.60 4.13
C GLU A 228 -10.63 11.90 3.79
N ASN A 229 -10.75 11.38 2.57
CA ASN A 229 -12.00 10.81 2.06
C ASN A 229 -11.91 9.29 1.98
N ALA A 230 -13.07 8.62 2.01
CA ALA A 230 -13.17 7.21 1.63
C ALA A 230 -12.83 7.03 0.15
N LEU A 231 -12.28 5.87 -0.18
CA LEU A 231 -11.87 5.53 -1.54
C LEU A 231 -12.63 4.27 -1.97
N ASP A 232 -13.48 4.44 -2.97
CA ASP A 232 -14.30 3.35 -3.52
C ASP A 232 -13.63 2.77 -4.75
N LEU A 233 -13.34 1.48 -4.66
CA LEU A 233 -12.58 0.72 -5.64
C LEU A 233 -13.36 -0.51 -6.07
N MET A 234 -13.18 -0.89 -7.32
CA MET A 234 -13.55 -2.20 -7.84
C MET A 234 -12.25 -2.92 -8.18
N ILE A 235 -12.09 -4.14 -7.69
CA ILE A 235 -10.92 -4.95 -7.98
C ILE A 235 -11.34 -6.20 -8.75
N THR A 236 -10.53 -6.56 -9.75
CA THR A 236 -10.54 -7.86 -10.40
C THR A 236 -9.29 -8.59 -9.91
N PRO A 237 -9.44 -9.50 -8.93
CA PRO A 237 -8.36 -10.34 -8.44
C PRO A 237 -7.73 -11.12 -9.59
N TRP A 238 -6.41 -11.33 -9.52
CA TRP A 238 -5.72 -12.33 -10.34
C TRP A 238 -6.01 -12.20 -11.83
N TRP A 239 -6.05 -10.95 -12.28
CA TRP A 239 -6.28 -10.57 -13.65
C TRP A 239 -5.22 -11.19 -14.57
N GLY A 240 -5.70 -11.85 -15.64
CA GLY A 240 -4.84 -12.45 -16.66
C GLY A 240 -4.42 -13.90 -16.39
N ILE A 241 -4.96 -14.56 -15.36
CA ILE A 241 -4.94 -16.03 -15.21
C ILE A 241 -6.10 -16.66 -16.00
#